data_AF-A0A9P7TGQ4-F1
#
_entry.id   AF-A0A9P7TGQ4-F1
#
_cell.length_a   1.000
_cell.length_b   1.000
_cell.length_c   1.000
_cell.angle_alpha   90.00
_cell.angle_beta   90.00
_cell.angle_gamma   90.00
#
_symmetry.space_group_name_H-M   'P 1'
#
loop_
_entity.id
_entity.type
_entity.pdbx_description
1 polymer ?
#
loop_
_entity_poly.entity_id
_entity_poly.type
_entity_poly.pdbx_seq_one_letter_code
_entity_poly.pdbx_strand_id
1 'polypeptide(L)'
;MPLAYRSASRIVSLARTRPHLLPSLSTPSTQRHIHLEGFGDLVTSTANVISSIHSSSGIPWWATIPLVGVAINVVWRYPAQRYARYVLNKQVELEPLVTAWQRRHAINSTLSHKPPAVEPEEPGRGHWKDIEERSAWIRARDASRILRMTGKSRRRIYKIFGVQGWKKLPTLLSIVPLVVVSEALRRLCGAPMTWISHWSGLASTDAPAGALLDTSGLFDQTLEQGGCLWFVDLTAMDSYHILPAICSALMAKSAWGHFSRAQIWELLGGGRKTDGMSSDYLMPMKRGFLRASLVIPIIPFLAADMPSAIFLYWITSASLNIVNETLLRKKLPTRQSNLTLSRLRVHDSLYLKCPKK
;
A
#
# COMPACT_ATOMS: atom_id res chain seq x y z
N MET A 1 -61.32 29.68 -24.26
CA MET A 1 -60.83 30.34 -25.50
C MET A 1 -59.39 30.78 -25.27
N PRO A 2 -58.47 30.50 -26.21
CA PRO A 2 -57.03 30.49 -25.97
C PRO A 2 -56.38 31.83 -26.34
N LEU A 3 -55.23 32.14 -25.71
CA LEU A 3 -54.26 33.06 -26.30
C LEU A 3 -52.97 32.29 -26.58
N ALA A 4 -52.74 32.12 -27.88
CA ALA A 4 -51.58 31.49 -28.46
C ALA A 4 -50.56 32.54 -28.87
N TYR A 5 -49.30 32.11 -28.79
CA TYR A 5 -48.26 32.30 -29.80
C TYR A 5 -47.36 33.57 -29.76
N ARG A 6 -46.05 33.27 -29.77
CA ARG A 6 -45.02 33.73 -30.74
C ARG A 6 -43.93 34.64 -30.18
N SER A 7 -42.91 33.99 -29.61
CA SER A 7 -41.53 34.48 -29.61
C SER A 7 -40.83 34.01 -30.88
N ALA A 8 -40.22 34.94 -31.61
CA ALA A 8 -39.34 34.67 -32.74
C ALA A 8 -38.15 35.64 -32.74
N SER A 9 -36.97 35.03 -32.59
CA SER A 9 -35.71 35.30 -33.30
C SER A 9 -35.23 36.73 -33.53
N ARG A 10 -34.03 37.02 -32.99
CA ARG A 10 -33.00 37.77 -33.74
C ARG A 10 -31.64 37.10 -33.62
N ILE A 11 -31.19 36.58 -34.75
CA ILE A 11 -29.81 36.26 -35.08
C ILE A 11 -29.14 37.57 -35.51
N VAL A 12 -27.95 37.87 -34.98
CA VAL A 12 -26.94 38.63 -35.73
C VAL A 12 -25.57 38.04 -35.40
N SER A 13 -24.96 37.39 -36.40
CA SER A 13 -23.54 37.09 -36.44
C SER A 13 -22.80 38.27 -37.06
N LEU A 14 -21.69 38.70 -36.48
CA LEU A 14 -20.62 39.37 -37.23
C LEU A 14 -19.27 38.93 -36.70
N ALA A 15 -18.56 38.18 -37.53
CA ALA A 15 -17.16 37.86 -37.39
C ALA A 15 -16.31 39.12 -37.63
N ARG A 16 -15.26 39.30 -36.81
CA ARG A 16 -14.10 40.11 -37.17
C ARG A 16 -12.84 39.50 -36.58
N THR A 17 -11.92 39.11 -37.46
CA THR A 17 -10.59 38.60 -37.18
C THR A 17 -9.61 39.77 -36.96
N ARG A 18 -8.77 39.70 -35.91
CA ARG A 18 -7.30 39.87 -35.99
C ARG A 18 -6.62 39.72 -34.62
N PRO A 19 -5.34 39.30 -34.59
CA PRO A 19 -4.67 38.75 -33.41
C PRO A 19 -3.87 39.83 -32.66
N HIS A 20 -3.90 39.79 -31.33
CA HIS A 20 -2.99 40.57 -30.49
C HIS A 20 -2.34 39.66 -29.45
N LEU A 21 -1.01 39.72 -29.46
CA LEU A 21 -0.05 39.06 -28.58
C LEU A 21 -0.46 39.17 -27.11
N LEU A 22 -0.62 38.02 -26.45
CA LEU A 22 -0.70 37.94 -24.99
C LEU A 22 0.73 37.84 -24.43
N PRO A 23 1.11 38.64 -23.41
CA PRO A 23 2.39 38.46 -22.74
C PRO A 23 2.37 37.14 -21.99
N SER A 24 3.37 36.30 -22.25
CA SER A 24 3.63 35.09 -21.49
C SER A 24 3.96 35.48 -20.05
N LEU A 25 3.02 35.32 -19.13
CA LEU A 25 3.28 35.23 -17.70
C LEU A 25 4.01 33.90 -17.44
N SER A 26 5.33 33.91 -17.63
CA SER A 26 6.23 32.90 -17.08
C SER A 26 6.31 33.11 -15.57
N THR A 27 5.34 32.59 -14.82
CA THR A 27 5.57 32.31 -13.41
C THR A 27 6.71 31.28 -13.34
N PRO A 28 7.85 31.55 -12.68
CA PRO A 28 8.83 30.49 -12.45
C PRO A 28 8.12 29.45 -11.58
N SER A 29 7.78 28.31 -12.17
CA SER A 29 7.41 27.14 -11.39
C SER A 29 8.64 26.80 -10.56
N THR A 30 8.64 27.20 -9.29
CA THR A 30 9.58 26.66 -8.31
C THR A 30 9.24 25.18 -8.17
N GLN A 31 9.82 24.37 -9.04
CA GLN A 31 9.84 22.93 -8.90
C GLN A 31 10.63 22.70 -7.62
N ARG A 32 9.93 22.34 -6.53
CA ARG A 32 10.61 21.89 -5.32
C ARG A 32 11.32 20.59 -5.68
N HIS A 33 12.59 20.68 -6.03
CA HIS A 33 13.49 19.54 -6.04
C HIS A 33 13.58 19.09 -4.58
N ILE A 34 12.86 18.03 -4.24
CA ILE A 34 13.04 17.34 -2.98
C ILE A 34 14.44 16.73 -3.10
N HIS A 35 15.44 17.35 -2.47
CA HIS A 35 16.82 16.84 -2.48
C HIS A 35 16.80 15.44 -1.87
N LEU A 36 17.05 14.42 -2.70
CA LEU A 36 17.21 13.02 -2.31
C LEU A 36 18.59 12.74 -1.68
N GLU A 37 19.42 13.77 -1.45
CA GLU A 37 20.75 13.69 -0.85
C GLU A 37 20.76 12.85 0.43
N GLY A 38 19.77 13.05 1.32
CA GLY A 38 19.70 12.30 2.58
C GLY A 38 19.52 10.78 2.44
N PHE A 39 19.02 10.29 1.29
CA PHE A 39 18.95 8.84 1.06
C PHE A 39 20.33 8.28 0.67
N GLY A 40 21.08 9.01 -0.17
CA GLY A 40 22.45 8.65 -0.53
C GLY A 40 23.33 8.53 0.72
N ASP A 41 23.26 9.54 1.60
CA ASP A 41 24.00 9.56 2.86
C ASP A 41 23.58 8.43 3.81
N LEU A 42 22.28 8.12 3.86
CA LEU A 42 21.77 7.01 4.67
C LEU A 42 22.33 5.67 4.18
N VAL A 43 22.40 5.47 2.87
CA VAL A 43 22.96 4.25 2.26
C VAL A 43 24.45 4.14 2.54
N THR A 44 25.23 5.21 2.32
CA THR A 44 26.68 5.20 2.57
C THR A 44 26.98 4.99 4.05
N SER A 45 26.23 5.65 4.94
CA SER A 45 26.32 5.42 6.39
C SER A 45 25.99 3.97 6.75
N THR A 46 24.94 3.39 6.15
CA THR A 46 24.57 1.99 6.39
C THR A 46 25.68 1.04 5.92
N ALA A 47 26.27 1.27 4.74
CA ALA A 47 27.38 0.47 4.24
C ALA A 47 28.58 0.51 5.20
N ASN A 48 28.97 1.70 5.66
CA ASN A 48 30.06 1.89 6.61
C ASN A 48 29.80 1.17 7.95
N VAL A 49 28.57 1.22 8.46
CA VAL A 49 28.17 0.51 9.69
C VAL A 49 28.26 -1.01 9.48
N ILE A 50 27.80 -1.52 8.34
CA ILE A 50 27.86 -2.95 8.03
C ILE A 50 29.32 -3.44 7.96
N SER A 51 30.19 -2.73 7.22
CA SER A 51 31.63 -3.05 7.17
C SER A 51 32.29 -2.92 8.54
N SER A 52 31.93 -1.92 9.34
CA SER A 52 32.45 -1.76 10.71
C SER A 52 32.06 -2.94 11.62
N ILE A 53 30.83 -3.46 11.50
CA ILE A 53 30.38 -4.65 12.25
C ILE A 53 31.20 -5.87 11.83
N HIS A 54 31.44 -6.05 10.52
CA HIS A 54 32.27 -7.13 9.99
C HIS A 54 33.69 -7.07 10.55
N SER A 55 34.37 -5.93 10.39
CA SER A 55 35.76 -5.74 10.82
C SER A 55 35.95 -5.84 12.34
N SER A 56 35.00 -5.31 13.13
CA SER A 56 35.10 -5.34 14.60
C SER A 56 34.77 -6.71 15.21
N SER A 57 33.87 -7.48 14.59
CA SER A 57 33.43 -8.77 15.12
C SER A 57 34.27 -9.94 14.61
N GLY A 58 34.98 -9.78 13.50
CA GLY A 58 35.71 -10.87 12.83
C GLY A 58 34.81 -11.97 12.26
N ILE A 59 33.50 -11.70 12.14
CA ILE A 59 32.49 -12.66 11.67
C ILE A 59 32.50 -12.65 10.13
N PRO A 60 32.49 -13.79 9.45
CA PRO A 60 32.45 -13.83 7.99
C PRO A 60 31.18 -13.17 7.42
N TRP A 61 31.26 -12.69 6.17
CA TRP A 61 30.16 -11.95 5.53
C TRP A 61 28.85 -12.73 5.46
N TRP A 62 28.90 -14.03 5.18
CA TRP A 62 27.72 -14.90 5.15
C TRP A 62 26.93 -14.92 6.47
N ALA A 63 27.56 -14.60 7.62
CA ALA A 63 26.92 -14.50 8.92
C ALA A 63 26.62 -13.04 9.33
N THR A 64 27.46 -12.09 8.94
CA THR A 64 27.26 -10.66 9.21
C THR A 64 26.00 -10.12 8.55
N ILE A 65 25.75 -10.49 7.28
CA ILE A 65 24.56 -10.02 6.53
C ILE A 65 23.24 -10.48 7.21
N PRO A 66 23.07 -11.77 7.56
CA PRO A 66 21.91 -12.20 8.35
C PRO A 66 21.80 -11.51 9.71
N LEU A 67 22.91 -11.27 10.41
CA LEU A 67 22.92 -10.60 11.71
C LEU A 67 22.36 -9.16 11.61
N VAL A 68 22.76 -8.41 10.59
CA VAL A 68 22.18 -7.09 10.29
C VAL A 68 20.68 -7.19 10.03
N GLY A 69 20.26 -8.21 9.27
CA GLY A 69 18.84 -8.50 9.04
C GLY A 69 18.06 -8.77 10.35
N VAL A 70 18.64 -9.53 11.27
CA VAL A 70 18.08 -9.79 12.60
C VAL A 70 17.98 -8.50 13.42
N ALA A 71 19.04 -7.68 13.45
CA ALA A 71 19.05 -6.42 14.19
C ALA A 71 17.93 -5.48 13.71
N ILE A 72 17.82 -5.25 12.40
CA ILE A 72 16.76 -4.43 11.81
C ILE A 72 15.38 -5.02 12.09
N ASN A 73 15.26 -6.34 12.04
CA ASN A 73 14.00 -7.00 12.33
C ASN A 73 13.53 -6.75 13.76
N VAL A 74 14.44 -6.90 14.73
CA VAL A 74 14.12 -6.73 16.16
C VAL A 74 13.85 -5.27 16.50
N VAL A 75 14.65 -4.34 15.96
CA VAL A 75 14.57 -2.90 16.29
C VAL A 75 13.42 -2.21 15.58
N TRP A 76 13.19 -2.50 14.30
CA TRP A 76 12.25 -1.76 13.46
C TRP A 76 11.00 -2.56 13.12
N ARG A 77 11.18 -3.72 12.47
CA ARG A 77 10.09 -4.45 11.84
C ARG A 77 9.14 -5.07 12.86
N TYR A 78 9.67 -5.78 13.85
CA TYR A 78 8.86 -6.52 14.84
C TYR A 78 8.00 -5.58 15.70
N PRO A 79 8.53 -4.46 16.26
CA PRO A 79 7.71 -3.49 16.98
C PRO A 79 6.62 -2.86 16.10
N ALA A 80 6.96 -2.49 14.86
CA ALA A 80 6.01 -1.93 13.90
C ALA A 80 4.87 -2.92 13.59
N GLN A 81 5.20 -4.18 13.31
CA GLN A 81 4.22 -5.24 13.06
C GLN A 81 3.35 -5.54 14.28
N ARG A 82 3.93 -5.56 15.48
CA ARG A 82 3.20 -5.74 16.74
C ARG A 82 2.18 -4.63 16.95
N TYR A 83 2.59 -3.38 16.76
CA TYR A 83 1.71 -2.22 16.90
C TYR A 83 0.58 -2.23 15.85
N ALA A 84 0.90 -2.52 14.59
CA ALA A 84 -0.11 -2.60 13.54
C ALA A 84 -1.15 -3.70 13.83
N ARG A 85 -0.71 -4.87 14.33
CA ARG A 85 -1.63 -5.94 14.76
C ARG A 85 -2.49 -5.54 15.95
N TYR A 86 -1.92 -4.82 16.91
CA TYR A 86 -2.70 -4.27 18.02
C TYR A 86 -3.84 -3.36 17.51
N VAL A 87 -3.51 -2.42 16.60
CA VAL A 87 -4.52 -1.52 15.99
C VAL A 87 -5.56 -2.32 15.20
N LEU A 88 -5.15 -3.34 14.45
CA LEU A 88 -6.07 -4.21 13.71
C LEU A 88 -7.02 -4.98 14.63
N ASN A 89 -6.50 -5.62 15.67
CA ASN A 89 -7.33 -6.36 16.63
C ASN A 89 -8.35 -5.43 17.32
N LYS A 90 -7.96 -4.20 17.64
CA LYS A 90 -8.89 -3.20 18.15
C LYS A 90 -9.94 -2.76 17.13
N GLN A 91 -9.57 -2.64 15.86
CA GLN A 91 -10.55 -2.34 14.80
C GLN A 91 -11.57 -3.48 14.63
N VAL A 92 -11.15 -4.74 14.78
CA VAL A 92 -12.04 -5.91 14.73
C VAL A 92 -13.01 -5.93 15.91
N GLU A 93 -12.55 -5.61 17.13
CA GLU A 93 -13.42 -5.47 18.30
C GLU A 93 -14.52 -4.41 18.09
N LEU A 94 -14.20 -3.32 17.39
CA LEU A 94 -15.12 -2.20 17.14
C LEU A 94 -16.05 -2.41 15.94
N GLU A 95 -15.86 -3.48 15.17
CA GLU A 95 -16.65 -3.72 13.97
C GLU A 95 -18.17 -3.83 14.21
N PRO A 96 -18.68 -4.54 15.23
CA PRO A 96 -20.11 -4.55 15.55
C PRO A 96 -20.69 -3.14 15.78
N LEU A 97 -19.91 -2.20 16.33
CA LEU A 97 -20.36 -0.82 16.50
C LEU A 97 -20.50 -0.13 15.13
N VAL A 98 -19.55 -0.35 14.24
CA VAL A 98 -19.61 0.15 12.86
C VAL A 98 -20.83 -0.44 12.14
N THR A 99 -21.09 -1.74 12.30
CA THR A 99 -22.26 -2.42 11.73
C THR A 99 -23.58 -1.88 12.30
N ALA A 100 -23.66 -1.58 13.60
CA ALA A 100 -24.84 -0.97 14.21
C ALA A 100 -25.12 0.42 13.63
N TRP A 101 -24.08 1.25 13.45
CA TRP A 101 -24.21 2.54 12.76
C TRP A 101 -24.62 2.39 11.30
N GLN A 102 -24.09 1.38 10.59
CA GLN A 102 -24.50 1.09 9.21
C GLN A 102 -25.99 0.77 9.12
N ARG A 103 -26.53 -0.08 10.02
CA ARG A 103 -27.97 -0.38 10.10
C ARG A 103 -28.79 0.87 10.37
N ARG A 104 -28.33 1.73 11.29
CA ARG A 104 -28.99 3.01 11.58
C ARG A 104 -29.02 3.94 10.37
N HIS A 105 -27.92 4.04 9.61
CA HIS A 105 -27.87 4.85 8.39
C HIS A 105 -28.84 4.31 7.32
N ALA A 106 -28.96 2.98 7.21
CA ALA A 106 -29.92 2.35 6.31
C ALA A 106 -31.39 2.68 6.68
N ILE A 107 -31.74 2.58 7.97
CA ILE A 107 -33.08 2.95 8.47
C ILE A 107 -33.35 4.44 8.27
N ASN A 108 -32.37 5.31 8.54
CA ASN A 108 -32.55 6.74 8.33
C ASN A 108 -32.67 7.11 6.85
N SER A 109 -32.00 6.39 5.95
CA SER A 109 -32.17 6.63 4.51
C SER A 109 -33.55 6.23 4.00
N THR A 110 -34.17 5.19 4.58
CA THR A 110 -35.55 4.82 4.23
C THR A 110 -36.57 5.77 4.86
N LEU A 111 -36.37 6.18 6.12
CA LEU A 111 -37.28 7.11 6.82
C LEU A 111 -37.21 8.55 6.32
N SER A 112 -36.05 9.06 5.90
CA SER A 112 -35.92 10.41 5.34
C SER A 112 -36.45 10.53 3.91
N HIS A 113 -36.77 9.43 3.23
CA HIS A 113 -37.25 9.47 1.87
C HIS A 113 -38.72 9.02 1.80
N LYS A 114 -39.62 10.01 1.81
CA LYS A 114 -40.93 9.81 1.19
C LYS A 114 -40.63 9.54 -0.30
N PRO A 115 -41.03 8.42 -0.91
CA PRO A 115 -40.92 8.32 -2.37
C PRO A 115 -41.62 9.57 -2.93
N PRO A 116 -41.02 10.30 -3.87
CA PRO A 116 -41.66 11.48 -4.41
C PRO A 116 -43.06 11.06 -4.86
N ALA A 117 -44.08 11.81 -4.40
CA ALA A 117 -45.42 11.67 -4.95
C ALA A 117 -45.26 11.76 -6.47
N VAL A 118 -45.90 10.84 -7.18
CA VAL A 118 -45.81 10.77 -8.64
C VAL A 118 -46.34 12.09 -9.19
N GLU A 119 -45.44 13.01 -9.52
CA GLU A 119 -45.73 14.12 -10.43
C GLU A 119 -44.98 13.85 -11.74
N PRO A 120 -45.65 13.99 -12.89
CA PRO A 120 -45.07 13.62 -14.18
C PRO A 120 -43.96 14.61 -14.55
N GLU A 121 -42.81 14.06 -14.97
CA GLU A 121 -41.80 14.71 -15.81
C GLU A 121 -41.10 15.98 -15.25
N GLU A 122 -40.00 15.78 -14.51
CA GLU A 122 -38.92 16.79 -14.45
C GLU A 122 -37.93 16.54 -15.61
N PRO A 123 -37.76 17.49 -16.55
CA PRO A 123 -36.89 17.31 -17.71
C PRO A 123 -35.43 17.53 -17.31
N GLY A 124 -34.59 16.50 -17.47
CA GLY A 124 -33.14 16.59 -17.27
C GLY A 124 -32.48 15.40 -16.55
N ARG A 125 -33.26 14.45 -16.04
CA ARG A 125 -32.78 13.13 -15.63
C ARG A 125 -33.40 12.10 -16.57
N GLY A 126 -32.55 11.31 -17.23
CA GLY A 126 -32.93 10.39 -18.30
C GLY A 126 -34.23 9.64 -18.05
N HIS A 127 -35.02 9.51 -19.12
CA HIS A 127 -36.25 8.74 -19.17
C HIS A 127 -35.99 7.34 -18.60
N TRP A 128 -36.58 7.03 -17.46
CA TRP A 128 -36.60 5.67 -16.93
C TRP A 128 -37.52 4.85 -17.85
N LYS A 129 -37.05 3.77 -18.45
CA LYS A 129 -37.91 2.94 -19.31
C LYS A 129 -38.90 2.15 -18.46
N ASP A 130 -38.44 1.67 -17.30
CA ASP A 130 -39.21 0.82 -16.40
C ASP A 130 -39.17 1.26 -14.93
N ILE A 131 -40.20 0.87 -14.17
CA ILE A 131 -40.25 1.03 -12.70
C ILE A 131 -39.07 0.29 -12.03
N GLU A 132 -38.64 -0.83 -12.61
CA GLU A 132 -37.51 -1.62 -12.13
C GLU A 132 -36.19 -0.85 -12.22
N GLU A 133 -35.89 -0.22 -13.35
CA GLU A 133 -34.68 0.60 -13.55
C GLU A 133 -34.62 1.77 -12.54
N ARG A 134 -35.75 2.46 -12.35
CA ARG A 134 -35.86 3.53 -11.35
C ARG A 134 -35.60 3.02 -9.94
N SER A 135 -36.19 1.88 -9.59
CA SER A 135 -36.01 1.27 -8.27
C SER A 135 -34.56 0.81 -8.05
N ALA A 136 -33.90 0.28 -9.09
CA ALA A 136 -32.50 -0.12 -9.06
C ALA A 136 -31.58 1.08 -8.87
N TRP A 137 -31.83 2.19 -9.58
CA TRP A 137 -31.08 3.42 -9.41
C TRP A 137 -31.20 3.99 -7.99
N ILE A 138 -32.42 4.02 -7.43
CA ILE A 138 -32.66 4.49 -6.05
C ILE A 138 -31.88 3.62 -5.06
N ARG A 139 -31.95 2.28 -5.19
CA ARG A 139 -31.18 1.34 -4.36
C ARG A 139 -29.67 1.58 -4.47
N ALA A 140 -29.14 1.76 -5.68
CA ALA A 140 -27.71 1.98 -5.92
C ALA A 140 -27.23 3.31 -5.34
N ARG A 141 -28.01 4.38 -5.50
CA ARG A 141 -27.74 5.70 -4.93
C ARG A 141 -27.76 5.66 -3.40
N ASP A 142 -28.79 5.04 -2.82
CA ASP A 142 -28.94 4.95 -1.37
C ASP A 142 -27.86 4.07 -0.76
N ALA A 143 -27.50 2.95 -1.39
CA ALA A 143 -26.34 2.13 -1.02
C ALA A 143 -25.04 2.96 -1.01
N SER A 144 -24.81 3.78 -2.04
CA SER A 144 -23.64 4.66 -2.13
C SER A 144 -23.62 5.71 -1.00
N ARG A 145 -24.79 6.27 -0.67
CA ARG A 145 -24.95 7.23 0.43
C ARG A 145 -24.69 6.58 1.79
N ILE A 146 -25.26 5.40 2.04
CA ILE A 146 -25.07 4.61 3.26
C ILE A 146 -23.58 4.29 3.42
N LEU A 147 -22.91 3.87 2.35
CA LEU A 147 -21.47 3.56 2.38
C LEU A 147 -20.64 4.80 2.75
N ARG A 148 -20.95 5.96 2.17
CA ARG A 148 -20.26 7.23 2.49
C ARG A 148 -20.47 7.64 3.95
N MET A 149 -21.69 7.55 4.47
CA MET A 149 -22.02 7.88 5.86
C MET A 149 -21.40 6.89 6.85
N THR A 150 -21.38 5.60 6.49
CA THR A 150 -20.71 4.54 7.24
C THR A 150 -19.20 4.80 7.30
N GLY A 151 -18.59 5.19 6.18
CA GLY A 151 -17.17 5.58 6.14
C GLY A 151 -16.84 6.76 7.06
N LYS A 152 -17.68 7.80 7.09
CA LYS A 152 -17.53 8.93 8.03
C LYS A 152 -17.67 8.49 9.49
N SER A 153 -18.66 7.65 9.79
CA SER A 153 -18.92 7.13 11.14
C SER A 153 -17.77 6.25 11.62
N ARG A 154 -17.26 5.37 10.76
CA ARG A 154 -16.09 4.52 11.02
C ARG A 154 -14.86 5.36 11.37
N ARG A 155 -14.55 6.41 10.58
CA ARG A 155 -13.42 7.31 10.88
C ARG A 155 -13.58 8.00 12.24
N ARG A 156 -14.80 8.42 12.59
CA ARG A 156 -15.10 9.04 13.89
C ARG A 156 -14.90 8.06 15.03
N ILE A 157 -15.47 6.86 14.95
CA ILE A 157 -15.32 5.79 15.95
C ILE A 157 -13.82 5.50 16.14
N TYR A 158 -13.09 5.27 15.06
CA TYR A 158 -11.65 4.99 15.15
C TYR A 158 -10.83 6.16 15.68
N LYS A 159 -11.26 7.42 15.47
CA LYS A 159 -10.61 8.59 16.07
C LYS A 159 -10.81 8.61 17.59
N ILE A 160 -12.03 8.33 18.06
CA ILE A 160 -12.39 8.30 19.49
C ILE A 160 -11.58 7.21 20.21
N PHE A 161 -11.54 6.00 19.65
CA PHE A 161 -10.78 4.88 20.23
C PHE A 161 -9.28 4.91 19.91
N GLY A 162 -8.78 5.96 19.24
CA GLY A 162 -7.36 6.11 18.93
C GLY A 162 -6.77 5.07 17.98
N VAL A 163 -7.59 4.43 17.14
CA VAL A 163 -7.21 3.35 16.21
C VAL A 163 -7.37 3.76 14.76
N GLN A 164 -6.84 4.93 14.40
CA GLN A 164 -6.92 5.48 13.04
C GLN A 164 -6.21 4.58 12.00
N GLY A 165 -6.63 4.69 10.74
CA GLY A 165 -6.07 3.90 9.64
C GLY A 165 -4.56 4.11 9.43
N TRP A 166 -4.08 5.35 9.57
CA TRP A 166 -2.66 5.69 9.38
C TRP A 166 -1.74 5.03 10.41
N LYS A 167 -2.26 4.64 11.58
CA LYS A 167 -1.49 3.92 12.61
C LYS A 167 -1.11 2.49 12.19
N LYS A 168 -1.62 2.01 11.05
CA LYS A 168 -1.23 0.74 10.42
C LYS A 168 -0.10 0.90 9.40
N LEU A 169 0.22 2.13 9.00
CA LEU A 169 1.29 2.42 8.05
C LEU A 169 2.71 2.05 8.54
N PRO A 170 3.03 1.93 9.85
CA PRO A 170 4.37 1.48 10.26
C PRO A 170 4.82 0.15 9.64
N THR A 171 3.89 -0.77 9.36
CA THR A 171 4.22 -2.01 8.64
C THR A 171 4.67 -1.76 7.20
N LEU A 172 4.10 -0.74 6.53
CA LEU A 172 4.53 -0.35 5.18
C LEU A 172 5.90 0.33 5.20
N LEU A 173 6.21 1.09 6.26
CA LEU A 173 7.55 1.65 6.49
C LEU A 173 8.63 0.59 6.72
N SER A 174 8.28 -0.69 6.89
CA SER A 174 9.28 -1.77 6.93
C SER A 174 10.00 -2.00 5.60
N ILE A 175 9.49 -1.43 4.50
CA ILE A 175 10.18 -1.47 3.21
C ILE A 175 11.43 -0.59 3.20
N VAL A 176 11.50 0.46 4.04
CA VAL A 176 12.62 1.42 4.02
C VAL A 176 13.95 0.75 4.35
N PRO A 177 14.12 0.03 5.49
CA PRO A 177 15.37 -0.66 5.77
C PRO A 177 15.71 -1.75 4.74
N LEU A 178 14.70 -2.40 4.14
CA LEU A 178 14.92 -3.40 3.09
C LEU A 178 15.64 -2.77 1.90
N VAL A 179 15.18 -1.61 1.44
CA VAL A 179 15.76 -0.90 0.29
C VAL A 179 17.13 -0.33 0.64
N VAL A 180 17.25 0.34 1.78
CA VAL A 180 18.51 0.97 2.22
C VAL A 180 19.62 -0.07 2.35
N VAL A 181 19.36 -1.21 2.99
CA VAL A 181 20.39 -2.26 3.14
C VAL A 181 20.68 -2.95 1.82
N SER A 182 19.67 -3.21 0.98
CA SER A 182 19.90 -3.81 -0.34
C SER A 182 20.77 -2.91 -1.20
N GLU A 183 20.54 -1.60 -1.16
CA GLU A 183 21.34 -0.61 -1.88
C GLU A 183 22.74 -0.46 -1.28
N ALA A 184 22.88 -0.50 0.05
CA ALA A 184 24.19 -0.49 0.72
C ALA A 184 25.02 -1.72 0.34
N LEU A 185 24.43 -2.92 0.40
CA LEU A 185 25.08 -4.17 -0.04
C LEU A 185 25.42 -4.14 -1.53
N ARG A 186 24.55 -3.59 -2.37
CA ARG A 186 24.82 -3.42 -3.80
C ARG A 186 26.08 -2.58 -4.04
N ARG A 187 26.23 -1.46 -3.32
CA ARG A 187 27.41 -0.58 -3.40
C ARG A 187 28.66 -1.25 -2.85
N LEU A 188 28.56 -1.98 -1.73
CA LEU A 188 29.67 -2.76 -1.18
C LEU A 188 30.16 -3.85 -2.16
N CYS A 189 29.25 -4.46 -2.93
CA CYS A 189 29.58 -5.43 -3.98
C CYS A 189 30.06 -4.80 -5.29
N GLY A 190 30.09 -3.46 -5.42
CA GLY A 190 30.52 -2.79 -6.65
C GLY A 190 29.57 -2.98 -7.85
N ALA A 191 28.34 -3.47 -7.63
CA ALA A 191 27.41 -3.76 -8.71
C ALA A 191 26.86 -2.47 -9.36
N PRO A 192 26.63 -2.44 -10.69
CA PRO A 192 26.09 -1.27 -11.38
C PRO A 192 24.67 -0.93 -10.90
N MET A 193 24.25 0.33 -11.12
CA MET A 193 22.95 0.84 -10.69
C MET A 193 21.80 0.12 -11.39
N THR A 194 20.82 -0.37 -10.62
CA THR A 194 19.75 -1.26 -11.14
C THR A 194 18.35 -0.74 -10.80
N TRP A 195 17.32 -1.47 -11.23
CA TRP A 195 15.89 -1.13 -11.08
C TRP A 195 15.46 -0.71 -9.65
N ILE A 196 16.18 -1.14 -8.61
CA ILE A 196 15.95 -0.75 -7.20
C ILE A 196 16.31 0.73 -6.95
N SER A 197 17.24 1.29 -7.71
CA SER A 197 17.57 2.72 -7.69
C SER A 197 16.63 3.52 -8.60
N HIS A 198 16.10 2.89 -9.66
CA HIS A 198 15.10 3.51 -10.55
C HIS A 198 13.71 3.65 -9.90
N TRP A 199 13.18 2.64 -9.20
CA TRP A 199 11.87 2.75 -8.52
C TRP A 199 11.88 3.63 -7.26
N SER A 200 13.05 3.82 -6.65
CA SER A 200 13.23 4.67 -5.46
C SER A 200 13.42 6.16 -5.82
N GLY A 201 13.46 6.50 -7.11
CA GLY A 201 13.59 7.87 -7.59
C GLY A 201 15.02 8.44 -7.51
N LEU A 202 16.03 7.59 -7.32
CA LEU A 202 17.45 7.99 -7.25
C LEU A 202 18.11 8.13 -8.62
N ALA A 203 17.50 7.58 -9.67
CA ALA A 203 17.90 7.87 -11.03
C ALA A 203 17.31 9.22 -11.44
N SER A 204 17.96 10.30 -11.04
CA SER A 204 17.82 11.57 -11.77
C SER A 204 18.21 11.28 -13.22
N THR A 205 17.23 11.33 -14.12
CA THR A 205 17.42 11.15 -15.57
C THR A 205 18.35 12.21 -16.19
N ASP A 206 18.77 13.22 -15.41
CA ASP A 206 19.57 14.36 -15.83
C ASP A 206 20.96 14.43 -15.16
N ALA A 207 21.37 13.43 -14.37
CA ALA A 207 22.74 13.42 -13.84
C ALA A 207 23.73 13.01 -14.95
N PRO A 208 24.75 13.83 -15.27
CA PRO A 208 25.73 13.49 -16.30
C PRO A 208 26.40 12.17 -15.92
N ALA A 209 26.71 11.37 -16.94
CA ALA A 209 27.25 10.00 -16.83
C ALA A 209 28.49 9.83 -15.93
N GLY A 210 29.09 10.92 -15.44
CA GLY A 210 30.19 10.93 -14.46
C GLY A 210 29.79 10.86 -12.98
N ALA A 211 28.54 11.18 -12.59
CA ALA A 211 28.08 10.96 -11.20
C ALA A 211 27.69 9.49 -10.93
N LEU A 212 27.66 8.68 -11.99
CA LEU A 212 27.41 7.24 -11.96
C LEU A 212 28.68 6.43 -11.60
N LEU A 213 29.82 7.10 -11.37
CA LEU A 213 31.13 6.48 -11.15
C LEU A 213 31.54 6.33 -9.68
N ASP A 214 30.78 6.88 -8.73
CA ASP A 214 31.16 6.87 -7.31
C ASP A 214 30.69 5.61 -6.55
N THR A 215 30.41 4.51 -7.25
CA THR A 215 30.22 3.18 -6.65
C THR A 215 31.55 2.51 -6.30
N SER A 216 32.66 2.99 -6.88
CA SER A 216 34.00 2.43 -6.69
C SER A 216 34.60 2.74 -5.31
N GLY A 217 34.20 3.84 -4.66
CA GLY A 217 34.74 4.24 -3.35
C GLY A 217 34.25 3.42 -2.15
N LEU A 218 33.20 2.61 -2.32
CA LEU A 218 32.59 1.79 -1.25
C LEU A 218 32.79 0.29 -1.47
N PHE A 219 33.49 -0.12 -2.53
CA PHE A 219 33.71 -1.53 -2.80
C PHE A 219 34.55 -2.18 -1.71
N ASP A 220 34.06 -3.29 -1.15
CA ASP A 220 34.77 -4.06 -0.12
C ASP A 220 35.20 -5.41 -0.68
N GLN A 221 36.50 -5.54 -0.95
CA GLN A 221 37.09 -6.74 -1.54
C GLN A 221 36.90 -7.99 -0.67
N THR A 222 36.72 -7.84 0.65
CA THR A 222 36.55 -8.99 1.55
C THR A 222 35.23 -9.76 1.31
N LEU A 223 34.29 -9.18 0.56
CA LEU A 223 33.06 -9.85 0.13
C LEU A 223 33.32 -10.94 -0.92
N GLU A 224 34.37 -10.83 -1.73
CA GLU A 224 34.68 -11.81 -2.78
C GLU A 224 35.02 -13.20 -2.22
N GLN A 225 35.58 -13.26 -1.01
CA GLN A 225 35.90 -14.52 -0.31
C GLN A 225 35.05 -14.72 0.95
N GLY A 226 34.03 -13.90 1.15
CA GLY A 226 33.21 -13.87 2.37
C GLY A 226 32.08 -14.90 2.42
N GLY A 227 31.93 -15.71 1.37
CA GLY A 227 30.81 -16.62 1.15
C GLY A 227 30.91 -17.96 1.84
N CYS A 228 29.88 -18.77 1.62
CA CYS A 228 29.88 -20.16 2.07
C CYS A 228 29.16 -21.06 1.07
N LEU A 229 29.42 -22.37 1.17
CA LEU A 229 28.81 -23.40 0.32
C LEU A 229 29.09 -23.16 -1.17
N TRP A 230 28.06 -23.03 -2.00
CA TRP A 230 28.16 -22.86 -3.46
C TRP A 230 28.27 -21.39 -3.90
N PHE A 231 28.10 -20.43 -2.99
CA PHE A 231 28.20 -18.99 -3.26
C PHE A 231 29.42 -18.39 -2.54
N VAL A 232 30.61 -18.84 -2.93
CA VAL A 232 31.88 -18.39 -2.30
C VAL A 232 32.09 -16.88 -2.49
N ASP A 233 31.77 -16.38 -3.68
CA ASP A 233 31.81 -14.98 -4.01
C ASP A 233 30.45 -14.30 -3.80
N LEU A 234 30.39 -13.36 -2.85
CA LEU A 234 29.16 -12.61 -2.57
C LEU A 234 28.85 -11.52 -3.60
N THR A 235 29.86 -11.09 -4.34
CA THR A 235 29.77 -9.98 -5.30
C THR A 235 29.23 -10.45 -6.64
N ALA A 236 29.49 -11.72 -7.00
CA ALA A 236 28.95 -12.35 -8.19
C ALA A 236 27.48 -12.77 -8.05
N MET A 237 26.83 -12.91 -9.21
CA MET A 237 25.53 -13.59 -9.34
C MET A 237 25.65 -15.06 -8.93
N ASP A 238 24.58 -15.61 -8.35
CA ASP A 238 24.50 -17.04 -8.05
C ASP A 238 24.45 -17.87 -9.34
N SER A 239 25.55 -18.60 -9.62
CA SER A 239 25.70 -19.42 -10.82
C SER A 239 24.64 -20.53 -10.96
N TYR A 240 24.07 -20.99 -9.85
CA TYR A 240 23.07 -22.06 -9.85
C TYR A 240 21.64 -21.54 -9.66
N HIS A 241 21.45 -20.23 -9.48
CA HIS A 241 20.16 -19.59 -9.17
C HIS A 241 19.38 -20.22 -7.99
N ILE A 242 20.08 -20.89 -7.07
CA ILE A 242 19.50 -21.54 -5.89
C ILE A 242 19.01 -20.47 -4.90
N LEU A 243 19.80 -19.40 -4.68
CA LEU A 243 19.47 -18.29 -3.80
C LEU A 243 18.22 -17.52 -4.30
N PRO A 244 18.12 -17.07 -5.57
CA PRO A 244 16.88 -16.53 -6.13
C PRO A 244 15.68 -17.44 -5.94
N ALA A 245 15.83 -18.76 -6.16
CA ALA A 245 14.76 -19.73 -6.01
C ALA A 245 14.28 -19.85 -4.54
N ILE A 246 15.21 -19.96 -3.57
CA ILE A 246 14.89 -20.00 -2.14
C ILE A 246 14.21 -18.69 -1.73
N CYS A 247 14.74 -17.55 -2.17
CA CYS A 247 14.17 -16.23 -1.89
C CYS A 247 12.73 -16.11 -2.42
N SER A 248 12.50 -16.54 -3.66
CA SER A 248 11.17 -16.57 -4.29
C SER A 248 10.19 -17.43 -3.48
N ALA A 249 10.61 -18.64 -3.08
CA ALA A 249 9.77 -19.55 -2.28
C ALA A 249 9.40 -18.96 -0.91
N LEU A 250 10.34 -18.31 -0.22
CA LEU A 250 10.08 -17.67 1.07
C LEU A 250 9.15 -16.45 0.92
N MET A 251 9.37 -15.63 -0.11
CA MET A 251 8.49 -14.51 -0.43
C MET A 251 7.08 -14.97 -0.81
N ALA A 252 6.93 -16.06 -1.56
CA ALA A 252 5.64 -16.68 -1.85
C ALA A 252 4.94 -17.15 -0.58
N LYS A 253 5.65 -17.86 0.30
CA LYS A 253 5.12 -18.30 1.59
C LYS A 253 4.67 -17.11 2.46
N SER A 254 5.44 -16.04 2.47
CA SER A 254 5.12 -14.83 3.22
C SER A 254 3.95 -14.04 2.63
N ALA A 255 3.89 -13.87 1.31
CA ALA A 255 2.88 -13.07 0.64
C ALA A 255 1.54 -13.81 0.57
N TRP A 256 1.57 -15.12 0.29
CA TRP A 256 0.39 -15.92 0.03
C TRP A 256 -0.05 -16.80 1.20
N GLY A 257 0.75 -16.93 2.26
CA GLY A 257 0.42 -17.75 3.43
C GLY A 257 -0.85 -17.33 4.18
N HIS A 258 -1.39 -16.16 3.89
CA HIS A 258 -2.65 -15.64 4.45
C HIS A 258 -3.88 -15.92 3.57
N PHE A 259 -3.69 -16.33 2.31
CA PHE A 259 -4.77 -16.55 1.34
C PHE A 259 -5.15 -18.03 1.24
N SER A 260 -6.43 -18.30 1.03
CA SER A 260 -6.89 -19.64 0.67
C SER A 260 -6.46 -19.99 -0.75
N ARG A 261 -6.20 -21.28 -1.05
CA ARG A 261 -5.88 -21.76 -2.41
C ARG A 261 -6.92 -21.31 -3.44
N ALA A 262 -8.19 -21.28 -3.04
CA ALA A 262 -9.29 -20.81 -3.89
C ALA A 262 -9.18 -19.31 -4.23
N GLN A 263 -8.76 -18.47 -3.27
CA GLN A 263 -8.58 -17.04 -3.48
C GLN A 263 -7.41 -16.77 -4.43
N ILE A 264 -6.32 -17.52 -4.30
CA ILE A 264 -5.17 -17.42 -5.21
C ILE A 264 -5.60 -17.79 -6.64
N TRP A 265 -6.39 -18.86 -6.78
CA TRP A 265 -6.90 -19.29 -8.08
C TRP A 265 -7.88 -18.28 -8.72
N GLU A 266 -8.73 -17.65 -7.90
CA GLU A 266 -9.61 -16.56 -8.33
C GLU A 266 -8.80 -15.36 -8.85
N LEU A 267 -7.67 -15.04 -8.19
CA LEU A 267 -6.81 -13.93 -8.60
C LEU A 267 -6.03 -14.18 -9.88
N LEU A 268 -5.66 -15.44 -10.11
CA LEU A 268 -5.01 -15.91 -11.34
C LEU A 268 -6.00 -16.02 -12.52
N GLY A 269 -7.28 -15.70 -12.31
CA GLY A 269 -8.29 -15.67 -13.37
C GLY A 269 -8.97 -17.01 -13.64
N GLY A 270 -8.66 -18.06 -12.87
CA GLY A 270 -9.26 -19.39 -13.00
C GLY A 270 -10.52 -19.61 -12.16
N GLY A 271 -10.98 -18.61 -11.42
CA GLY A 271 -12.14 -18.70 -10.53
C GLY A 271 -13.47 -18.69 -11.30
N ARG A 272 -14.20 -19.81 -11.27
CA ARG A 272 -15.62 -19.88 -11.61
C ARG A 272 -16.37 -18.89 -10.71
N LYS A 273 -17.09 -17.93 -11.29
CA LYS A 273 -17.95 -16.99 -10.56
C LYS A 273 -18.92 -17.81 -9.71
N THR A 274 -18.64 -17.97 -8.42
CA THR A 274 -19.62 -18.51 -7.48
C THR A 274 -20.63 -17.41 -7.24
N ASP A 275 -21.78 -17.53 -7.90
CA ASP A 275 -22.98 -16.78 -7.58
C ASP A 275 -23.24 -16.87 -6.08
N GLY A 276 -23.10 -15.75 -5.35
CA GLY A 276 -23.63 -15.65 -3.98
C GLY A 276 -22.74 -15.03 -2.90
N MET A 277 -21.43 -14.85 -3.10
CA MET A 277 -20.56 -14.31 -2.02
C MET A 277 -19.81 -13.05 -2.44
N SER A 278 -20.49 -11.90 -2.39
CA SER A 278 -19.91 -10.60 -2.00
C SER A 278 -18.55 -10.17 -2.62
N SER A 279 -18.28 -10.48 -3.89
CA SER A 279 -17.01 -10.09 -4.56
C SER A 279 -17.03 -8.62 -5.04
N ASP A 280 -18.22 -8.05 -5.30
CA ASP A 280 -18.38 -6.69 -5.84
C ASP A 280 -18.06 -5.54 -4.87
N TYR A 281 -17.86 -5.81 -3.57
CA TYR A 281 -17.53 -4.79 -2.56
C TYR A 281 -16.09 -4.83 -2.07
N LEU A 282 -15.23 -5.67 -2.65
CA LEU A 282 -13.79 -5.50 -2.45
C LEU A 282 -13.38 -4.20 -3.13
N MET A 283 -13.20 -3.13 -2.34
CA MET A 283 -12.71 -1.83 -2.80
C MET A 283 -11.61 -2.02 -3.86
N PRO A 284 -11.60 -1.24 -4.97
CA PRO A 284 -10.58 -1.36 -6.02
C PRO A 284 -9.14 -1.43 -5.48
N MET A 285 -8.87 -0.72 -4.38
CA MET A 285 -7.61 -0.74 -3.64
C MET A 285 -7.25 -2.13 -3.07
N LYS A 286 -8.22 -2.87 -2.51
CA LYS A 286 -7.99 -4.23 -1.98
C LYS A 286 -7.66 -5.20 -3.11
N ARG A 287 -8.36 -5.09 -4.24
CA ARG A 287 -8.10 -5.92 -5.43
C ARG A 287 -6.73 -5.61 -6.03
N GLY A 288 -6.34 -4.33 -6.09
CA GLY A 288 -5.00 -3.91 -6.52
C GLY A 288 -3.90 -4.46 -5.62
N PHE A 289 -4.05 -4.32 -4.29
CA PHE A 289 -3.11 -4.90 -3.32
C PHE A 289 -2.95 -6.42 -3.48
N LEU A 290 -4.07 -7.10 -3.67
CA LEU A 290 -4.11 -8.54 -3.79
C LEU A 290 -3.45 -9.04 -5.09
N ARG A 291 -3.64 -8.34 -6.21
CA ARG A 291 -2.90 -8.62 -7.46
C ARG A 291 -1.41 -8.28 -7.36
N ALA A 292 -1.06 -7.17 -6.71
CA ALA A 292 0.34 -6.81 -6.47
C ALA A 292 1.08 -7.89 -5.68
N SER A 293 0.39 -8.59 -4.78
CA SER A 293 0.98 -9.70 -4.02
C SER A 293 1.40 -10.90 -4.89
N LEU A 294 0.86 -11.06 -6.10
CA LEU A 294 1.26 -12.12 -7.04
C LEU A 294 2.62 -11.84 -7.68
N VAL A 295 3.03 -10.57 -7.75
CA VAL A 295 4.30 -10.17 -8.38
C VAL A 295 5.49 -10.38 -7.43
N ILE A 296 5.24 -10.33 -6.11
CA ILE A 296 6.30 -10.38 -5.09
C ILE A 296 7.25 -11.59 -5.27
N PRO A 297 6.77 -12.83 -5.49
CA PRO A 297 7.67 -13.98 -5.64
C PRO A 297 8.45 -14.01 -6.96
N ILE A 298 8.05 -13.22 -7.95
CA ILE A 298 8.70 -13.16 -9.27
C ILE A 298 9.94 -12.23 -9.19
N ILE A 299 9.93 -11.27 -8.26
CA ILE A 299 11.00 -10.27 -8.07
C ILE A 299 12.41 -10.88 -7.98
N PRO A 300 12.67 -11.92 -7.16
CA PRO A 300 14.00 -12.51 -7.06
C PRO A 300 14.55 -13.08 -8.37
N PHE A 301 13.68 -13.61 -9.24
CA PHE A 301 14.11 -14.12 -10.55
C PHE A 301 14.39 -12.98 -11.54
N LEU A 302 13.63 -11.89 -11.50
CA LEU A 302 13.92 -10.70 -12.31
C LEU A 302 15.21 -10.01 -11.87
N ALA A 303 15.59 -10.17 -10.61
CA ALA A 303 16.81 -9.63 -10.05
C ALA A 303 17.96 -10.66 -10.03
N ALA A 304 17.87 -11.77 -10.77
CA ALA A 304 18.85 -12.86 -10.71
C ALA A 304 20.29 -12.41 -10.99
N ASP A 305 20.47 -11.37 -11.80
CA ASP A 305 21.77 -10.77 -12.13
C ASP A 305 22.41 -9.99 -10.95
N MET A 306 21.71 -9.86 -9.81
CA MET A 306 22.21 -9.16 -8.64
C MET A 306 23.24 -9.99 -7.86
N PRO A 307 24.15 -9.33 -7.11
CA PRO A 307 25.07 -10.01 -6.20
C PRO A 307 24.36 -10.94 -5.22
N SER A 308 24.96 -12.10 -4.96
CA SER A 308 24.42 -13.11 -4.05
C SER A 308 24.24 -12.59 -2.61
N ALA A 309 25.02 -11.58 -2.18
CA ALA A 309 24.85 -10.84 -0.93
C ALA A 309 23.43 -10.32 -0.70
N ILE A 310 22.80 -9.77 -1.75
CA ILE A 310 21.47 -9.17 -1.68
C ILE A 310 20.43 -10.27 -1.43
N PHE A 311 20.59 -11.43 -2.08
CA PHE A 311 19.71 -12.58 -1.87
C PHE A 311 19.85 -13.17 -0.47
N LEU A 312 21.06 -13.25 0.09
CA LEU A 312 21.24 -13.69 1.49
C LEU A 312 20.48 -12.78 2.47
N TYR A 313 20.55 -11.47 2.25
CA TYR A 313 19.78 -10.51 3.02
C TYR A 313 18.26 -10.70 2.85
N TRP A 314 17.79 -10.85 1.60
CA TRP A 314 16.36 -11.04 1.31
C TRP A 314 15.80 -12.35 1.88
N ILE A 315 16.55 -13.45 1.75
CA ILE A 315 16.21 -14.76 2.34
C ILE A 315 16.07 -14.62 3.86
N THR A 316 17.04 -13.96 4.50
CA THR A 316 16.99 -13.71 5.95
C THR A 316 15.78 -12.86 6.32
N SER A 317 15.55 -11.75 5.62
CA SER A 317 14.43 -10.84 5.87
C SER A 317 13.07 -11.51 5.66
N ALA A 318 12.91 -12.34 4.63
CA ALA A 318 11.69 -13.10 4.36
C ALA A 318 11.46 -14.18 5.42
N SER A 319 12.51 -14.91 5.81
CA SER A 319 12.47 -15.91 6.88
C SER A 319 12.04 -15.28 8.21
N LEU A 320 12.66 -14.16 8.58
CA LEU A 320 12.30 -13.41 9.79
C LEU A 320 10.88 -12.87 9.74
N ASN A 321 10.36 -12.50 8.56
CA ASN A 321 8.96 -12.12 8.44
C ASN A 321 8.02 -13.27 8.77
N ILE A 322 8.29 -14.47 8.25
CA ILE A 322 7.50 -15.67 8.55
C ILE A 322 7.53 -15.98 10.05
N VAL A 323 8.71 -15.88 10.67
CA VAL A 323 8.88 -16.06 12.12
C VAL A 323 8.09 -15.02 12.92
N ASN A 324 8.21 -13.73 12.56
CA ASN A 324 7.43 -12.68 13.22
C ASN A 324 5.93 -12.94 13.07
N GLU A 325 5.49 -13.37 11.89
CA GLU A 325 4.09 -13.58 11.62
C GLU A 325 3.49 -14.72 12.45
N THR A 326 4.21 -15.83 12.55
CA THR A 326 3.84 -16.99 13.39
C THR A 326 3.87 -16.62 14.87
N LEU A 327 4.93 -15.93 15.33
CA LEU A 327 5.07 -15.48 16.72
C LEU A 327 3.94 -14.53 17.12
N LEU A 328 3.64 -13.54 16.27
CA LEU A 328 2.58 -12.58 16.53
C LEU A 328 1.19 -13.21 16.42
N ARG A 329 1.01 -14.28 15.61
CA ARG A 329 -0.27 -15.02 15.54
C ARG A 329 -0.52 -15.76 16.85
N LYS A 330 0.54 -16.36 17.41
CA LYS A 330 0.51 -17.04 18.70
C LYS A 330 0.31 -16.07 19.87
N LYS A 331 1.03 -14.95 19.89
CA LYS A 331 0.99 -13.98 21.02
C LYS A 331 -0.22 -13.03 20.98
N LEU A 332 -0.71 -12.67 19.80
CA LEU A 332 -1.82 -11.72 19.62
C LEU A 332 -2.88 -12.34 18.69
N PRO A 333 -3.63 -13.37 19.16
CA PRO A 333 -4.66 -13.99 18.35
C PRO A 333 -5.71 -12.96 17.92
N THR A 334 -6.27 -13.15 16.73
CA THR A 334 -7.35 -12.32 16.21
C THR A 334 -8.50 -12.33 17.20
N ARG A 335 -8.83 -11.16 17.74
CA ARG A 335 -9.92 -11.05 18.71
C ARG A 335 -11.26 -11.17 17.99
N GLN A 336 -12.21 -11.85 18.62
CA GLN A 336 -13.58 -11.91 18.13
C GLN A 336 -14.21 -10.52 18.18
N SER A 337 -15.17 -10.29 17.29
CA SER A 337 -15.92 -9.03 17.16
C SER A 337 -16.97 -8.87 18.27
N ASN A 338 -16.53 -8.92 19.53
CA ASN A 338 -17.39 -8.84 20.70
C ASN A 338 -17.15 -7.50 21.41
N LEU A 339 -18.19 -6.66 21.47
CA LEU A 339 -18.18 -5.47 22.32
C LEU A 339 -18.45 -5.92 23.75
N THR A 340 -17.39 -6.23 24.51
CA THR A 340 -17.56 -6.36 25.95
C THR A 340 -17.85 -4.96 26.51
N LEU A 341 -19.11 -4.72 26.89
CA LEU A 341 -19.64 -3.45 27.41
C LEU A 341 -18.82 -2.89 28.59
N SER A 342 -18.13 -3.75 29.33
CA SER A 342 -17.30 -3.37 30.49
C SER A 342 -16.11 -2.45 30.17
N ARG A 343 -15.71 -2.31 28.89
CA ARG A 343 -14.61 -1.42 28.48
C ARG A 343 -15.04 -0.09 27.86
N LEU A 344 -16.34 0.12 27.64
CA LEU A 344 -16.83 1.41 27.19
C LEU A 344 -16.94 2.30 28.43
N ARG A 345 -15.99 3.24 28.60
CA ARG A 345 -16.16 4.27 29.64
C ARG A 345 -17.40 5.07 29.30
N VAL A 346 -18.24 5.36 30.29
CA VAL A 346 -19.49 6.13 30.12
C VAL A 346 -19.23 7.48 29.41
N HIS A 347 -18.04 8.07 29.60
CA HIS A 347 -17.59 9.26 28.87
C HIS A 347 -17.48 9.08 27.34
N ASP A 348 -17.19 7.87 26.84
CA ASP A 348 -17.12 7.59 25.40
C ASP A 348 -18.51 7.54 24.77
N SER A 349 -19.56 7.28 25.56
CA SER A 349 -20.96 7.26 25.10
C SER A 349 -21.51 8.65 24.79
N LEU A 350 -20.96 9.72 25.40
CA LEU A 350 -21.30 11.11 25.10
C LEU A 350 -20.95 11.51 23.66
N TYR A 351 -19.95 10.85 23.05
CA TYR A 351 -19.51 11.12 21.67
C TYR A 351 -20.24 10.27 20.60
N LEU A 352 -21.13 9.37 21.03
CA LEU A 352 -22.12 8.74 20.15
C LEU A 352 -23.34 9.65 19.89
N LYS A 353 -23.39 10.85 20.50
CA LYS A 353 -24.41 11.85 20.16
C LYS A 353 -24.35 12.17 18.67
N CYS A 354 -25.54 12.11 18.08
CA CYS A 354 -25.81 12.38 16.67
C CYS A 354 -25.19 13.74 16.29
N PRO A 355 -24.60 13.91 15.08
CA PRO A 355 -24.44 15.26 14.56
C PRO A 355 -25.82 15.94 14.62
N LYS A 356 -25.88 17.17 15.18
CA LYS A 356 -27.09 17.99 15.14
C LYS A 356 -27.54 18.08 13.66
N LYS A 357 -28.84 17.85 13.44
CA LYS A 357 -29.47 17.79 12.12
C LYS A 357 -29.14 19.03 11.29
#